data_AF-A0A7W1W0W2-F1
#
_entry.id   AF-A0A7W1W0W2-F1
#
_cell.length_a   1.000
_cell.length_b   1.000
_cell.length_c   1.000
_cell.angle_alpha   90.00
_cell.angle_beta   90.00
_cell.angle_gamma   90.00
#
_symmetry.space_group_name_H-M   'P 1'
#
loop_
_entity.id
_entity.type
_entity.pdbx_description
1 polymer ?
#
loop_
_entity_poly.entity_id
_entity_poly.type
_entity_poly.pdbx_seq_one_letter_code
_entity_poly.pdbx_strand_id
1 'polypeptide(L)'
;MKKKLSLVVIMLIILYATQAQLYVGSPESQQESIVLNPLAQSFSNFIKAVKPSAFSGAFAKQKSNFLSAASAIGSPSELGKHISQLCGFLKSTKLKTTFRKADFMKASLHTATMEGAKGLLKDLESNLKPDAMTDIWKMQRNSWLAELNGDN
;
A
#
# COMPACT_ATOMS: atom_id res chain seq x y z
N MET A 1 -7.05 -21.12 -77.16
CA MET A 1 -7.82 -20.13 -76.36
C MET A 1 -8.29 -20.81 -75.07
N LYS A 2 -8.37 -20.05 -73.96
CA LYS A 2 -8.67 -20.48 -72.57
C LYS A 2 -7.48 -20.93 -71.72
N LYS A 3 -6.62 -20.00 -71.32
CA LYS A 3 -5.96 -19.96 -69.99
C LYS A 3 -5.59 -18.52 -69.65
N LYS A 4 -6.59 -17.71 -69.26
CA LYS A 4 -6.38 -16.38 -68.66
C LYS A 4 -7.08 -16.36 -67.31
N LEU A 5 -6.56 -17.10 -66.33
CA LEU A 5 -6.91 -16.94 -64.92
C LEU A 5 -5.90 -17.65 -64.01
N SER A 6 -4.64 -17.22 -64.03
CA SER A 6 -3.62 -17.58 -63.02
C SER A 6 -2.34 -16.83 -63.34
N LEU A 7 -2.30 -15.51 -63.10
CA LEU A 7 -1.06 -14.73 -63.16
C LEU A 7 -1.23 -13.29 -62.66
N VAL A 8 -1.95 -13.10 -61.55
CA VAL A 8 -1.95 -11.82 -60.81
C VAL A 8 -1.49 -12.01 -59.35
N VAL A 9 -1.18 -13.24 -58.93
CA VAL A 9 -0.80 -13.54 -57.53
C VAL A 9 0.70 -13.79 -57.35
N ILE A 10 1.49 -13.81 -58.43
CA ILE A 10 2.90 -14.22 -58.37
C ILE A 10 3.78 -13.22 -59.12
N MET A 11 3.76 -11.95 -58.72
CA MET A 11 4.88 -11.02 -58.94
C MET A 11 4.53 -9.66 -58.35
N LEU A 12 4.65 -9.51 -57.04
CA LEU A 12 5.04 -8.24 -56.44
C LEU A 12 5.48 -8.51 -55.00
N ILE A 13 6.75 -8.19 -54.76
CA ILE A 13 7.34 -7.90 -53.45
C ILE A 13 7.91 -9.14 -52.74
N ILE A 14 8.94 -9.72 -53.37
CA ILE A 14 10.15 -10.12 -52.65
C ILE A 14 10.82 -8.81 -52.23
N LEU A 15 10.76 -8.44 -50.95
CA LEU A 15 11.58 -7.37 -50.40
C LEU A 15 11.78 -7.55 -48.88
N TYR A 16 13.04 -7.81 -48.53
CA TYR A 16 13.70 -7.78 -47.22
C TYR A 16 13.28 -8.76 -46.11
N ALA A 17 14.21 -9.68 -45.86
CA ALA A 17 14.46 -10.33 -44.59
C ALA A 17 14.93 -9.33 -43.51
N THR A 18 15.12 -9.87 -42.31
CA THR A 18 15.82 -9.35 -41.12
C THR A 18 15.05 -8.46 -40.13
N GLN A 19 14.79 -9.06 -38.96
CA GLN A 19 15.00 -8.54 -37.61
C GLN A 19 14.44 -7.16 -37.28
N ALA A 20 13.32 -7.15 -36.54
CA ALA A 20 13.16 -6.47 -35.25
C ALA A 20 11.66 -6.23 -35.04
N GLN A 21 11.13 -6.76 -33.93
CA GLN A 21 9.87 -6.29 -33.39
C GLN A 21 10.08 -4.86 -32.87
N LEU A 22 10.02 -3.88 -33.75
CA LEU A 22 9.95 -2.47 -33.38
C LEU A 22 8.48 -2.09 -33.19
N TYR A 23 8.07 -2.20 -31.93
CA TYR A 23 7.43 -1.13 -31.18
C TYR A 23 7.10 0.13 -32.00
N VAL A 24 5.83 0.31 -32.35
CA VAL A 24 5.19 1.64 -32.44
C VAL A 24 3.77 1.50 -31.88
N GLY A 25 3.69 1.10 -30.61
CA GLY A 25 2.69 1.71 -29.75
C GLY A 25 3.25 3.07 -29.36
N SER A 26 2.45 4.13 -29.43
CA SER A 26 2.79 5.42 -28.84
C SER A 26 3.49 5.22 -27.49
N PRO A 27 4.49 6.03 -27.11
CA PRO A 27 4.76 6.23 -25.70
C PRO A 27 3.59 7.04 -25.15
N GLU A 28 2.41 6.41 -25.08
CA GLU A 28 1.49 6.69 -24.00
C GLU A 28 2.32 6.26 -22.80
N SER A 29 2.98 7.27 -22.22
CA SER A 29 3.67 7.20 -20.96
C SER A 29 2.92 6.18 -20.14
N GLN A 30 3.56 5.02 -19.92
CA GLN A 30 3.26 4.19 -18.78
C GLN A 30 3.64 5.06 -17.59
N GLN A 31 2.80 6.04 -17.31
CA GLN A 31 2.51 6.46 -15.98
C GLN A 31 1.86 5.20 -15.42
N GLU A 32 2.73 4.29 -14.96
CA GLU A 32 2.41 3.38 -13.89
C GLU A 32 1.64 4.25 -12.91
N SER A 33 0.31 4.13 -12.97
CA SER A 33 -0.51 4.54 -11.86
C SER A 33 0.13 3.77 -10.73
N ILE A 34 0.83 4.47 -9.84
CA ILE A 34 1.42 3.87 -8.65
C ILE A 34 0.24 3.13 -8.05
N VAL A 35 0.20 1.79 -8.21
CA VAL A 35 -0.83 0.97 -7.60
C VAL A 35 -0.45 1.04 -6.14
N LEU A 36 -0.97 2.08 -5.50
CA LEU A 36 -0.69 2.39 -4.13
C LEU A 36 -1.20 1.18 -3.38
N ASN A 37 -0.28 0.41 -2.80
CA ASN A 37 -0.59 -0.80 -2.07
C ASN A 37 -1.73 -0.45 -1.10
N PRO A 38 -2.95 -1.03 -1.26
CA PRO A 38 -4.11 -0.63 -0.46
C PRO A 38 -3.81 -0.67 1.03
N LEU A 39 -2.94 -1.58 1.44
CA LEU A 39 -2.42 -1.69 2.80
C LEU A 39 -1.59 -0.48 3.24
N ALA A 40 -0.68 0.01 2.39
CA ALA A 40 0.12 1.21 2.63
C ALA A 40 -0.77 2.44 2.76
N GLN A 41 -1.83 2.52 1.94
CA GLN A 41 -2.83 3.58 2.03
C GLN A 41 -3.65 3.47 3.31
N SER A 42 -4.15 2.29 3.68
CA SER A 42 -4.87 2.05 4.93
C SER A 42 -4.02 2.40 6.14
N PHE A 43 -2.73 2.06 6.14
CA PHE A 43 -1.79 2.43 7.20
C PHE A 43 -1.57 3.95 7.27
N SER A 44 -1.40 4.61 6.13
CA SER A 44 -1.27 6.07 6.04
C SER A 44 -2.52 6.80 6.53
N ASN A 45 -3.70 6.31 6.17
CA ASN A 45 -5.00 6.81 6.63
C ASN A 45 -5.12 6.68 8.15
N PHE A 46 -4.73 5.52 8.70
CA PHE A 46 -4.71 5.30 10.14
C PHE A 46 -3.79 6.29 10.86
N ILE A 47 -2.56 6.53 10.38
CA ILE A 47 -1.64 7.51 11.00
C ILE A 47 -2.25 8.91 11.03
N LYS A 48 -2.93 9.33 9.94
CA LYS A 48 -3.59 10.63 9.85
C LYS A 48 -4.79 10.73 10.80
N ALA A 49 -5.43 9.61 11.11
CA ALA A 49 -6.55 9.52 12.04
C ALA A 49 -6.13 9.58 13.51
N VAL A 50 -4.87 9.29 13.83
CA VAL A 50 -4.34 9.44 15.19
C VAL A 50 -4.00 10.92 15.44
N LYS A 51 -4.51 11.48 16.54
CA LYS A 51 -4.24 12.86 16.94
C LYS A 51 -2.73 13.08 17.18
N PRO A 52 -2.15 14.23 16.78
CA PRO A 52 -0.75 14.55 17.05
C PRO A 52 -0.37 14.43 18.53
N SER A 53 -1.28 14.79 19.43
CA SER A 53 -1.09 14.71 20.88
C SER A 53 -0.91 13.29 21.41
N ALA A 54 -1.32 12.27 20.66
CA ALA A 54 -1.15 10.87 21.02
C ALA A 54 0.25 10.32 20.75
N PHE A 55 1.02 11.01 19.92
CA PHE A 55 2.41 10.67 19.66
C PHE A 55 3.35 11.36 20.64
N SER A 56 4.51 10.75 20.83
CA SER A 56 5.68 11.36 21.48
C SER A 56 6.24 12.51 20.65
N GLY A 57 6.98 13.41 21.29
CA GLY A 57 7.62 14.55 20.59
C GLY A 57 8.62 14.11 19.50
N ALA A 58 9.17 12.90 19.60
CA ALA A 58 10.05 12.33 18.59
C ALA A 58 9.34 12.11 17.25
N PHE A 59 8.07 11.75 17.26
CA PHE A 59 7.30 11.51 16.04
C PHE A 59 7.13 12.78 15.21
N ALA A 60 6.92 13.94 15.85
CA ALA A 60 6.73 15.20 15.13
C ALA A 60 7.92 15.52 14.20
N LYS A 61 9.15 15.18 14.63
CA LYS A 61 10.38 15.37 13.84
C LYS A 61 10.51 14.36 12.69
N GLN A 62 9.90 13.20 12.82
CA GLN A 62 10.03 12.10 11.86
C GLN A 62 8.78 11.88 11.00
N LYS A 63 7.68 12.57 11.29
CA LYS A 63 6.36 12.32 10.69
C LYS A 63 6.39 12.36 9.16
N SER A 64 7.07 13.35 8.57
CA SER A 64 7.17 13.46 7.10
C SER A 64 7.86 12.25 6.51
N ASN A 65 9.06 11.93 7.00
CA ASN A 65 9.84 10.78 6.55
C ASN A 65 9.08 9.46 6.78
N PHE A 66 8.38 9.37 7.92
CA PHE A 66 7.60 8.20 8.28
C PHE A 66 6.40 7.99 7.35
N LEU A 67 5.68 9.05 6.99
CA LEU A 67 4.57 8.98 6.03
C LEU A 67 5.04 8.65 4.61
N SER A 68 6.18 9.21 4.18
CA SER A 68 6.79 8.85 2.90
C SER A 68 7.20 7.38 2.85
N ALA A 69 7.83 6.88 3.92
CA ALA A 69 8.20 5.48 4.04
C ALA A 69 6.94 4.57 4.10
N ALA A 70 5.90 5.01 4.82
CA ALA A 70 4.62 4.31 4.89
C ALA A 70 3.94 4.16 3.52
N SER A 71 4.01 5.17 2.65
CA SER A 71 3.45 5.08 1.29
C SER A 71 4.25 4.16 0.36
N ALA A 72 5.51 3.86 0.68
CA ALA A 72 6.39 3.02 -0.11
C ALA A 72 6.40 1.54 0.36
N ILE A 73 5.53 1.15 1.30
CA ILE A 73 5.48 -0.21 1.83
C ILE A 73 5.06 -1.18 0.72
N GLY A 74 5.99 -2.05 0.31
CA GLY A 74 5.78 -3.07 -0.72
C GLY A 74 5.43 -4.44 -0.17
N SER A 75 5.71 -4.70 1.12
CA SER A 75 5.56 -6.04 1.70
C SER A 75 4.91 -6.04 3.11
N PRO A 76 4.29 -7.17 3.52
CA PRO A 76 3.77 -7.32 4.87
C PRO A 76 4.83 -7.17 5.95
N SER A 77 6.04 -7.69 5.73
CA SER A 77 7.16 -7.60 6.66
C SER A 77 7.62 -6.15 6.88
N GLU A 78 7.65 -5.34 5.80
CA GLU A 78 7.91 -3.91 5.92
C GLU A 78 6.80 -3.19 6.66
N LEU A 79 5.53 -3.54 6.42
CA LEU A 79 4.43 -2.98 7.20
C LEU A 79 4.59 -3.30 8.68
N GLY A 80 4.90 -4.56 9.01
CA GLY A 80 5.13 -4.98 10.39
C GLY A 80 6.21 -4.16 11.10
N LYS A 81 7.31 -3.84 10.40
CA LYS A 81 8.35 -2.92 10.90
C LYS A 81 7.81 -1.52 11.16
N HIS A 82 7.03 -0.96 10.23
CA HIS A 82 6.45 0.37 10.39
C HIS A 82 5.38 0.41 11.49
N ILE A 83 4.54 -0.62 11.62
CA ILE A 83 3.58 -0.77 12.73
C ILE A 83 4.32 -0.79 14.07
N SER A 84 5.42 -1.55 14.16
CA SER A 84 6.26 -1.62 15.37
C SER A 84 6.84 -0.24 15.72
N GLN A 85 7.41 0.46 14.73
CA GLN A 85 7.95 1.81 14.91
C GLN A 85 6.86 2.82 15.33
N LEU A 86 5.71 2.81 14.65
CA LEU A 86 4.57 3.66 14.98
C LEU A 86 4.11 3.42 16.42
N CYS A 87 3.99 2.16 16.83
CA CYS A 87 3.66 1.79 18.19
C CYS A 87 4.68 2.36 19.18
N GLY A 88 5.97 2.28 18.85
CA GLY A 88 7.07 2.92 19.59
C GLY A 88 6.81 4.40 19.86
N PHE A 89 6.31 5.14 18.86
CA PHE A 89 6.01 6.56 18.98
C PHE A 89 4.75 6.89 19.78
N LEU A 90 3.81 5.96 19.94
CA LEU A 90 2.57 6.20 20.69
C LEU A 90 2.85 6.33 22.19
N LYS A 91 2.25 7.35 22.80
CA LYS A 91 2.28 7.55 24.27
C LYS A 91 1.47 6.45 24.95
N SER A 92 2.04 5.83 25.98
CA SER A 92 1.36 4.79 26.77
C SER A 92 0.05 5.29 27.40
N THR A 93 -0.08 6.58 27.70
CA THR A 93 -1.31 7.17 28.24
C THR A 93 -2.48 7.13 27.25
N LYS A 94 -2.21 6.98 25.95
CA LYS A 94 -3.21 6.89 24.87
C LYS A 94 -3.52 5.47 24.43
N LEU A 95 -2.83 4.48 24.99
CA LEU A 95 -3.10 3.08 24.78
C LEU A 95 -3.97 2.54 25.92
N LYS A 96 -4.78 1.52 25.64
CA LYS A 96 -5.51 0.77 26.67
C LYS A 96 -4.53 0.15 27.66
N THR A 97 -4.91 0.06 28.93
CA THR A 97 -4.04 -0.48 30.00
C THR A 97 -3.72 -1.97 29.84
N THR A 98 -4.58 -2.70 29.14
CA THR A 98 -4.38 -4.12 28.80
C THR A 98 -3.40 -4.33 27.66
N PHE A 99 -3.06 -3.28 26.90
CA PHE A 99 -2.23 -3.40 25.72
C PHE A 99 -0.76 -3.60 26.08
N ARG A 100 -0.21 -4.74 25.66
CA ARG A 100 1.18 -5.13 25.90
C ARG A 100 2.07 -4.59 24.78
N LYS A 101 2.44 -3.32 24.89
CA LYS A 101 3.21 -2.58 23.86
C LYS A 101 4.48 -3.34 23.41
N ALA A 102 5.27 -3.85 24.34
CA ALA A 102 6.52 -4.56 24.01
C ALA A 102 6.27 -5.85 23.22
N ASP A 103 5.26 -6.63 23.63
CA ASP A 103 4.92 -7.89 22.97
C ASP A 103 4.32 -7.65 21.59
N PHE A 104 3.46 -6.63 21.46
CA PHE A 104 2.92 -6.19 20.18
C PHE A 104 4.02 -5.77 19.20
N MET A 105 4.98 -4.96 19.67
CA MET A 105 6.10 -4.53 18.84
C MET A 105 6.95 -5.70 18.35
N LYS A 106 7.20 -6.71 19.20
CA LYS A 106 7.91 -7.93 18.82
C LYS A 106 7.11 -8.73 17.79
N ALA A 107 5.83 -8.99 18.06
CA ALA A 107 4.95 -9.72 17.14
C ALA A 107 4.88 -9.04 15.77
N SER A 108 4.85 -7.70 15.75
CA SER A 108 4.82 -6.92 14.52
C SER A 108 6.05 -7.14 13.63
N LEU A 109 7.23 -7.36 14.22
CA LEU A 109 8.46 -7.63 13.45
C LEU A 109 8.48 -9.01 12.79
N HIS A 110 7.65 -9.94 13.25
CA HIS A 110 7.56 -11.31 12.74
C HIS A 110 6.42 -11.52 11.76
N THR A 111 5.64 -10.48 11.44
CA THR A 111 4.59 -10.61 10.44
C THR A 111 5.19 -10.83 9.05
N ALA A 112 4.75 -11.89 8.38
CA ALA A 112 5.19 -12.24 7.02
C ALA A 112 4.02 -12.36 6.04
N THR A 113 2.78 -12.35 6.53
CA THR A 113 1.56 -12.51 5.71
C THR A 113 0.77 -11.21 5.67
N MET A 114 0.03 -11.04 4.58
CA MET A 114 -0.85 -9.89 4.39
C MET A 114 -1.93 -9.83 5.48
N GLU A 115 -2.53 -10.98 5.79
CA GLU A 115 -3.54 -11.14 6.84
C GLU A 115 -2.98 -10.79 8.22
N GLY A 116 -1.75 -11.23 8.51
CA GLY A 116 -1.08 -10.91 9.77
C GLY A 116 -0.81 -9.41 9.90
N ALA A 117 -0.38 -8.76 8.82
CA ALA A 117 -0.14 -7.32 8.82
C ALA A 117 -1.44 -6.50 8.98
N LYS A 118 -2.51 -6.91 8.30
CA LYS A 118 -3.86 -6.36 8.47
C LYS A 118 -4.37 -6.54 9.90
N GLY A 119 -4.18 -7.73 10.47
CA GLY A 119 -4.55 -8.06 11.85
C GLY A 119 -3.85 -7.15 12.85
N LEU A 120 -2.53 -7.01 12.75
CA LEU A 120 -1.75 -6.12 13.62
C LEU A 120 -2.20 -4.66 13.54
N LEU A 121 -2.57 -4.19 12.34
CA LEU A 121 -3.05 -2.83 12.17
C LEU A 121 -4.40 -2.61 12.85
N LYS A 122 -5.33 -3.56 12.73
CA LYS A 122 -6.61 -3.55 13.47
C LYS A 122 -6.39 -3.65 14.97
N ASP A 123 -5.47 -4.49 15.41
CA ASP A 123 -5.14 -4.66 16.82
C ASP A 123 -4.59 -3.38 17.41
N LEU A 124 -3.70 -2.67 16.69
CA LEU A 124 -3.19 -1.38 17.12
C LEU A 124 -4.30 -0.33 17.24
N GLU A 125 -5.16 -0.24 16.22
CA GLU A 125 -6.32 0.67 16.22
C GLU A 125 -7.24 0.40 17.41
N SER A 126 -7.61 -0.87 17.62
CA SER A 126 -8.51 -1.26 18.70
C SER A 126 -7.92 -1.03 20.09
N ASN A 127 -6.60 -0.95 20.21
CA ASN A 127 -5.90 -0.70 21.48
C ASN A 127 -5.58 0.77 21.74
N LEU A 128 -5.89 1.66 20.80
CA LEU A 128 -5.92 3.09 21.06
C LEU A 128 -7.18 3.46 21.86
N LYS A 129 -7.03 4.43 22.77
CA LYS A 129 -8.17 5.03 23.43
C LYS A 129 -8.93 5.93 22.44
N PRO A 130 -10.27 6.05 22.56
CA PRO A 130 -11.05 6.89 21.65
C PRO A 130 -10.59 8.35 21.59
N ASP A 131 -10.05 8.89 22.69
CA ASP A 131 -9.53 10.27 22.76
C ASP A 131 -8.21 10.48 22.01
N ALA A 132 -7.53 9.39 21.63
CA ALA A 132 -6.33 9.41 20.79
C ALA A 132 -6.64 9.52 19.30
N MET A 133 -7.87 9.22 18.88
CA MET A 133 -8.31 9.31 17.49
C MET A 133 -9.00 10.64 17.21
N THR A 134 -8.96 11.10 15.97
CA THR A 134 -9.77 12.24 15.51
C THR A 134 -11.25 11.88 15.52
N ASP A 135 -12.12 12.87 15.68
CA ASP A 135 -13.57 12.61 15.66
C ASP A 135 -14.06 12.18 14.27
N ILE A 136 -13.40 12.67 13.22
CA ILE A 136 -13.65 12.25 11.83
C ILE A 136 -13.38 10.76 11.64
N TRP A 137 -12.39 10.19 12.35
CA TRP A 137 -12.07 8.77 12.25
C TRP A 137 -13.24 7.87 12.58
N LYS A 138 -14.08 8.23 13.55
CA LYS A 138 -15.24 7.42 13.94
C LYS A 138 -16.20 7.19 12.77
N MET A 139 -16.33 8.17 11.87
CA MET A 139 -17.16 8.06 10.66
C MET A 139 -16.45 7.26 9.56
N GLN A 140 -15.13 7.35 9.47
CA GLN A 140 -14.33 6.70 8.43
C GLN A 140 -13.94 5.25 8.77
N ARG A 141 -14.02 4.87 10.05
CA ARG A 141 -13.52 3.59 10.56
C ARG A 141 -14.12 2.38 9.82
N ASN A 142 -15.41 2.41 9.52
CA ASN A 142 -16.06 1.28 8.85
C ASN A 142 -15.61 1.14 7.39
N SER A 143 -15.47 2.27 6.66
CA SER A 143 -14.90 2.28 5.30
C SER A 143 -13.48 1.72 5.32
N TRP A 144 -12.67 2.19 6.26
CA TRP A 144 -11.29 1.73 6.41
C TRP A 144 -11.19 0.23 6.72
N LEU A 145 -12.09 -0.31 7.56
CA LEU A 145 -12.14 -1.75 7.83
C LEU A 145 -12.52 -2.56 6.58
N ALA A 146 -13.49 -2.10 5.79
CA ALA A 146 -13.88 -2.74 4.54
C ALA A 146 -12.72 -2.75 3.53
N GLU A 147 -12.07 -1.59 3.34
CA GLU A 147 -10.86 -1.45 2.51
C GLU A 147 -9.75 -2.40 2.96
N LEU A 148 -9.52 -2.51 4.27
CA LEU A 148 -8.48 -3.35 4.83
C LEU A 148 -8.79 -4.86 4.66
N ASN A 149 -10.07 -5.24 4.71
CA ASN A 149 -10.51 -6.61 4.46
C ASN A 149 -10.50 -6.98 2.97
N GLY A 150 -10.67 -5.99 2.08
CA GLY A 150 -10.92 -6.23 0.66
C GLY A 150 -12.41 -6.46 0.36
N ASP A 151 -13.31 -5.96 1.21
CA ASP A 151 -14.77 -6.11 1.09
C ASP A 151 -15.42 -5.04 0.19
N ASN A 152 -14.67 -4.47 -0.77
CA ASN A 152 -15.16 -3.41 -1.68
C ASN A 152 -15.86 -3.96 -2.93
#